data_AF-A0A820DNK1-F1
#
_entry.id   AF-A0A820DNK1-F1
#
_cell.length_a   1.000
_cell.length_b   1.000
_cell.length_c   1.000
_cell.angle_alpha   90.00
_cell.angle_beta   90.00
_cell.angle_gamma   90.00
#
_symmetry.space_group_name_H-M   'P 1'
#
loop_
_entity.id
_entity.type
_entity.pdbx_description
1 polymer ?
#
loop_
_entity_poly.entity_id
_entity_poly.type
_entity_poly.pdbx_seq_one_letter_code
_entity_poly.pdbx_strand_id
1 'polypeptide(L)'
;MDSASWFLDTVSAIQTGSSTKLINNGDFSLGDTTNWLLCNPYNATNIGFVKDDPPNPQSGTYYWYDGSTGAADFLYTDFSTIKGFIYTISFYLKSNGGMPNSARVYIGP
;
A
#
# COMPACT_ATOMS: atom_id res chain seq x y z
N MET A 1 -10.41 -16.56 7.70
CA MET A 1 -11.23 -15.42 7.25
C MET A 1 -10.36 -14.21 7.35
N ASP A 2 -10.18 -13.49 6.26
CA ASP A 2 -9.55 -12.18 6.34
C ASP A 2 -10.51 -11.26 7.10
N SER A 3 -10.09 -10.84 8.27
CA SER A 3 -10.92 -10.14 9.25
C SER A 3 -10.31 -8.76 9.43
N ALA A 4 -11.03 -7.77 8.91
CA ALA A 4 -10.71 -6.35 8.84
C ALA A 4 -9.87 -5.93 7.63
N SER A 5 -10.52 -5.25 6.68
CA SER A 5 -9.84 -4.54 5.61
C SER A 5 -8.87 -3.49 6.17
N TRP A 6 -7.76 -3.30 5.47
CA TRP A 6 -6.77 -2.28 5.77
C TRP A 6 -6.77 -1.18 4.74
N PHE A 7 -6.36 0.00 5.19
CA PHE A 7 -6.12 1.16 4.35
C PHE A 7 -4.62 1.40 4.27
N LEU A 8 -4.10 1.59 3.07
CA LEU A 8 -2.70 1.93 2.81
C LEU A 8 -2.66 3.27 2.06
N ASP A 9 -1.77 4.15 2.48
CA ASP A 9 -1.59 5.46 1.86
C ASP A 9 -0.16 5.97 2.08
N THR A 10 0.26 6.98 1.32
CA THR A 10 1.53 7.73 1.46
C THR A 10 2.79 6.84 1.41
N VAL A 11 2.74 5.75 0.65
CA VAL A 11 3.90 4.87 0.47
C VAL A 11 5.02 5.62 -0.23
N SER A 12 6.22 5.54 0.34
CA SER A 12 7.40 6.20 -0.21
C SER A 12 8.66 5.44 0.14
N ALA A 13 9.62 5.51 -0.79
CA ALA A 13 11.00 5.14 -0.57
C ALA A 13 11.85 6.34 -0.97
N ILE A 14 12.73 6.79 -0.07
CA ILE A 14 13.59 7.95 -0.29
C ILE A 14 15.01 7.58 0.10
N GLN A 15 15.95 7.81 -0.81
CA GLN A 15 17.37 7.66 -0.52
C GLN A 15 17.82 8.72 0.49
N THR A 16 18.62 8.34 1.49
CA THR A 16 19.18 9.30 2.45
C THR A 16 19.97 10.40 1.72
N GLY A 17 19.65 11.66 2.03
CA GLY A 17 20.24 12.84 1.38
C GLY A 17 19.54 13.27 0.07
N SER A 18 18.49 12.56 -0.36
CA SER A 18 17.62 12.94 -1.47
C SER A 18 16.26 13.45 -0.96
N SER A 19 15.56 14.23 -1.78
CA SER A 19 14.13 14.58 -1.60
C SER A 19 13.21 13.88 -2.60
N THR A 20 13.77 13.07 -3.50
CA THR A 20 13.01 12.37 -4.54
C THR A 20 12.40 11.09 -3.99
N LYS A 21 11.08 10.96 -4.12
CA LYS A 21 10.35 9.70 -3.89
C LYS A 21 10.62 8.74 -5.06
N LEU A 22 10.95 7.49 -4.74
CA LEU A 22 11.22 6.43 -5.72
C LEU A 22 9.99 5.58 -6.02
N ILE A 23 8.98 5.60 -5.13
CA ILE A 23 7.67 4.98 -5.37
C ILE A 23 6.79 5.99 -6.10
N ASN A 24 6.35 5.63 -7.30
CA ASN A 24 5.38 6.42 -8.05
C ASN A 24 3.96 6.06 -7.61
N ASN A 25 3.06 7.06 -7.60
CA ASN A 25 1.66 6.88 -7.20
C ASN A 25 1.48 6.18 -5.83
N GLY A 26 2.39 6.45 -4.87
CA GLY A 26 2.33 5.83 -3.54
C GLY A 26 1.26 6.43 -2.60
N ASP A 27 0.70 7.57 -2.98
CA ASP A 27 -0.45 8.21 -2.34
C ASP A 27 -1.76 8.00 -3.13
N PHE A 28 -1.73 7.15 -4.16
CA PHE A 28 -2.88 6.85 -5.02
C PHE A 28 -3.54 8.09 -5.64
N SER A 29 -2.84 9.21 -5.75
CA SER A 29 -3.38 10.49 -6.25
C SER A 29 -3.92 10.43 -7.68
N LEU A 30 -3.57 9.39 -8.45
CA LEU A 30 -4.12 9.11 -9.78
C LEU A 30 -5.54 8.49 -9.75
N GLY A 31 -6.03 8.08 -8.58
CA GLY A 31 -7.33 7.43 -8.41
C GLY A 31 -7.35 5.95 -8.83
N ASP A 32 -6.19 5.36 -9.09
CA ASP A 32 -6.04 3.98 -9.53
C ASP A 32 -4.72 3.34 -9.05
N THR A 33 -4.47 2.10 -9.47
CA THR A 33 -3.25 1.34 -9.16
C THR A 33 -2.15 1.53 -10.20
N THR A 34 -2.11 2.63 -10.95
CA THR A 34 -1.02 2.89 -11.91
C THR A 34 0.34 2.85 -11.19
N ASN A 35 1.32 2.14 -11.76
CA ASN A 35 2.64 1.79 -11.16
C ASN A 35 2.61 0.75 -10.03
N TRP A 36 1.46 0.16 -9.77
CA TRP A 36 1.29 -0.95 -8.86
C TRP A 36 0.74 -2.16 -9.60
N LEU A 37 1.19 -3.34 -9.20
CA LEU A 37 0.64 -4.61 -9.64
C LEU A 37 -0.31 -5.13 -8.57
N LEU A 38 -1.59 -5.18 -8.92
CA LEU A 38 -2.60 -5.86 -8.11
C LEU A 38 -2.64 -7.34 -8.50
N CYS A 39 -2.43 -8.23 -7.53
CA CYS A 39 -2.38 -9.67 -7.72
C CYS A 39 -3.46 -10.38 -6.89
N ASN A 40 -4.18 -11.31 -7.52
CA ASN A 40 -5.15 -12.19 -6.85
C ASN A 40 -4.80 -13.67 -7.04
N PRO A 41 -3.66 -14.15 -6.52
CA PRO A 41 -3.18 -15.51 -6.78
C PRO A 41 -4.02 -16.60 -6.09
N TYR A 42 -4.81 -16.23 -5.08
CA TYR A 42 -5.65 -17.15 -4.31
C TYR A 42 -7.14 -17.05 -4.65
N ASN A 43 -7.49 -16.35 -5.73
CA ASN A 43 -8.88 -16.19 -6.20
C ASN A 43 -9.83 -15.66 -5.12
N ALA A 44 -9.41 -14.60 -4.41
CA ALA A 44 -10.28 -13.81 -3.55
C ALA A 44 -11.53 -13.37 -4.34
N THR A 45 -12.68 -13.41 -3.68
CA THR A 45 -13.98 -13.08 -4.27
C THR A 45 -14.11 -11.59 -4.57
N ASN A 46 -13.61 -10.77 -3.65
CA ASN A 46 -13.36 -9.36 -3.86
C ASN A 46 -11.86 -9.13 -3.66
N ILE A 47 -11.31 -8.19 -4.41
CA ILE A 47 -9.92 -7.72 -4.30
C ILE A 47 -9.93 -6.25 -3.90
N GLY A 48 -8.79 -5.74 -3.48
CA GLY A 48 -8.64 -4.34 -3.12
C GLY A 48 -8.77 -3.39 -4.29
N PHE A 49 -9.00 -2.13 -3.94
CA PHE A 49 -9.21 -1.06 -4.90
C PHE A 49 -8.88 0.30 -4.28
N VAL A 50 -8.65 1.29 -5.14
CA VAL A 50 -8.47 2.68 -4.71
C VAL A 50 -9.84 3.30 -4.39
N LYS A 51 -9.94 4.02 -3.28
CA LYS A 51 -11.15 4.68 -2.77
C LYS A 51 -10.95 6.17 -2.54
N ASP A 52 -12.04 6.93 -2.65
CA ASP A 52 -12.16 8.37 -2.36
C ASP A 52 -13.18 8.65 -1.24
N ASP A 53 -12.89 8.16 -0.03
CA ASP A 53 -13.86 8.20 1.08
C ASP A 53 -13.31 8.93 2.32
N PRO A 54 -13.51 10.27 2.43
CA PRO A 54 -13.12 11.04 3.61
C PRO A 54 -13.82 10.55 4.89
N PRO A 55 -13.14 10.53 6.05
CA PRO A 55 -11.81 11.07 6.34
C PRO A 55 -10.72 9.99 6.30
N ASN A 56 -10.84 8.98 5.43
CA ASN A 56 -9.90 7.86 5.41
C ASN A 56 -8.55 8.11 4.73
N PRO A 57 -8.45 8.88 3.64
CA PRO A 57 -7.15 9.25 3.07
C PRO A 57 -6.29 9.96 4.12
N GLN A 58 -5.03 9.56 4.24
CA GLN A 58 -4.04 10.25 5.07
C GLN A 58 -3.51 11.50 4.35
N SER A 59 -3.45 11.46 3.03
CA SER A 59 -3.09 12.61 2.20
C SER A 59 -3.91 12.64 0.92
N GLY A 60 -4.18 13.84 0.40
CA GLY A 60 -4.93 14.00 -0.84
C GLY A 60 -6.36 13.45 -0.76
N THR A 61 -6.80 12.82 -1.84
CA THR A 61 -8.19 12.38 -2.04
C THR A 61 -8.36 10.87 -1.94
N TYR A 62 -7.32 10.11 -2.29
CA TYR A 62 -7.42 8.68 -2.55
C TYR A 62 -6.55 7.86 -1.60
N TYR A 63 -6.91 6.60 -1.42
CA TYR A 63 -6.12 5.62 -0.67
C TYR A 63 -6.39 4.20 -1.19
N TRP A 64 -5.50 3.25 -0.89
CA TRP A 64 -5.75 1.84 -1.15
C TRP A 64 -6.61 1.23 -0.05
N TYR A 65 -7.73 0.62 -0.44
CA TYR A 65 -8.58 -0.18 0.41
C TYR A 65 -8.41 -1.65 0.03
N ASP A 66 -7.83 -2.44 0.94
CA ASP A 66 -7.50 -3.83 0.67
C ASP A 66 -8.73 -4.68 0.36
N GLY A 67 -9.84 -4.48 1.08
CA GLY A 67 -11.18 -4.97 0.70
C GLY A 67 -11.35 -6.46 0.39
N SER A 68 -10.31 -7.27 0.56
CA SER A 68 -10.27 -8.63 0.09
C SER A 68 -11.20 -9.51 0.92
N THR A 69 -11.85 -10.44 0.24
CA THR A 69 -12.76 -11.39 0.90
C THR A 69 -12.63 -12.78 0.29
N GLY A 70 -12.80 -13.80 1.13
CA GLY A 70 -12.72 -15.21 0.70
C GLY A 70 -11.30 -15.75 0.56
N ALA A 71 -10.31 -14.92 0.21
CA ALA A 71 -8.88 -15.26 0.20
C ALA A 71 -8.02 -14.00 0.37
N ALA A 72 -6.69 -14.14 0.31
CA ALA A 72 -5.77 -13.00 0.29
C ALA A 72 -5.47 -12.55 -1.14
N ASP A 73 -5.28 -11.25 -1.32
CA ASP A 73 -4.72 -10.61 -2.50
C ASP A 73 -3.44 -9.84 -2.12
N PHE A 74 -2.82 -9.18 -3.09
CA PHE A 74 -1.59 -8.44 -2.90
C PHE A 74 -1.53 -7.19 -3.76
N LEU A 75 -0.95 -6.13 -3.21
CA LEU A 75 -0.52 -4.96 -3.96
C LEU A 75 1.02 -4.89 -3.93
N TYR A 76 1.64 -4.78 -5.10
CA TYR A 76 3.08 -4.82 -5.28
C TYR A 76 3.60 -3.65 -6.12
N THR A 77 4.76 -3.12 -5.78
CA THR A 77 5.52 -2.21 -6.63
C THR A 77 7.01 -2.40 -6.35
N ASP A 78 7.84 -2.09 -7.34
CA ASP A 78 9.29 -2.13 -7.22
C ASP A 78 9.89 -0.74 -7.48
N PHE A 79 11.09 -0.54 -6.96
CA PHE A 79 11.89 0.63 -7.25
C PHE A 79 13.36 0.26 -7.33
N SER A 80 14.10 0.98 -8.17
CA SER A 80 15.54 0.75 -8.32
C SER A 80 16.31 1.27 -7.11
N THR A 81 17.28 0.48 -6.65
CA THR A 81 18.23 0.87 -5.59
C THR A 81 19.64 0.90 -6.15
N ILE A 82 20.49 1.70 -5.51
CA ILE A 82 21.92 1.81 -5.80
C ILE A 82 22.68 1.19 -4.63
N LYS A 83 23.60 0.28 -4.95
CA LYS A 83 24.40 -0.42 -3.94
C LYS A 83 25.17 0.58 -3.07
N GLY A 84 25.13 0.38 -1.75
CA GLY A 84 25.84 1.19 -0.77
C GLY A 84 25.05 2.42 -0.27
N PHE A 85 23.87 2.68 -0.82
CA PHE A 85 22.98 3.73 -0.32
C PHE A 85 22.00 3.20 0.72
N ILE A 86 21.58 4.11 1.60
CA ILE A 86 20.55 3.88 2.62
C ILE A 86 19.24 4.49 2.11
N TYR A 87 18.14 3.79 2.35
CA TYR A 87 16.79 4.19 1.95
C TYR A 87 15.87 4.17 3.16
N THR A 88 15.03 5.20 3.29
CA THR A 88 13.91 5.23 4.24
C THR A 88 12.65 4.83 3.49
N ILE A 89 12.02 3.74 3.95
CA ILE A 89 10.70 3.31 3.48
C ILE A 89 9.66 3.75 4.52
N SER A 90 8.66 4.50 4.08
CA SER A 90 7.58 5.02 4.92
C SER A 90 6.24 4.75 4.26
N PHE A 91 5.21 4.48 5.07
CA PHE A 91 3.83 4.34 4.63
C PHE A 91 2.89 4.63 5.80
N TYR A 92 1.64 4.97 5.48
CA TYR A 92 0.55 5.06 6.43
C TYR A 92 -0.31 3.80 6.32
N LEU A 93 -0.61 3.20 7.46
CA LEU A 93 -1.47 2.03 7.54
C LEU A 93 -2.55 2.26 8.60
N LYS A 94 -3.81 2.09 8.22
CA LYS A 94 -4.97 2.24 9.11
C LYS A 94 -5.88 1.02 9.01
N SER A 95 -6.31 0.53 10.17
CA SER A 95 -7.34 -0.50 10.25
C SER A 95 -8.72 0.10 10.01
N ASN A 96 -9.61 -0.65 9.35
CA ASN A 96 -11.04 -0.35 9.29
C ASN A 96 -11.84 -0.78 10.56
N GLY A 97 -11.16 -1.02 11.69
CA GLY A 97 -11.80 -1.28 12.99
C GLY A 97 -12.28 -2.71 13.25
N GLY A 98 -11.99 -3.69 12.38
CA GLY A 98 -12.31 -5.11 12.64
C GLY A 98 -11.31 -5.79 13.58
N MET A 99 -11.46 -7.10 13.86
CA MET A 99 -10.48 -7.87 14.66
C MET A 99 -10.40 -9.33 14.17
N PRO A 100 -9.22 -9.98 14.26
CA PRO A 100 -7.90 -9.43 14.61
C PRO A 100 -7.33 -8.47 13.55
N ASN A 101 -6.63 -7.44 14.03
CA ASN A 101 -5.88 -6.51 13.19
C ASN A 101 -4.38 -6.71 13.42
N SER A 102 -3.63 -7.23 12.45
CA SER A 102 -2.16 -7.23 12.47
C SER A 102 -1.56 -6.84 11.14
N ALA A 103 -0.50 -6.02 11.17
CA ALA A 103 0.36 -5.75 10.03
C ALA A 103 1.77 -6.26 10.32
N ARG A 104 2.41 -6.88 9.32
CA ARG A 104 3.82 -7.28 9.40
C ARG A 104 4.57 -6.61 8.27
N VAL A 105 5.70 -5.99 8.61
CA VAL A 105 6.56 -5.30 7.67
C VAL A 105 7.85 -6.09 7.57
N TYR A 106 8.23 -6.48 6.37
CA TYR A 106 9.51 -7.13 6.09
C TYR A 106 10.30 -6.21 5.15
N ILE A 107 11.57 -5.94 5.49
CA ILE A 107 12.46 -5.12 4.68
C ILE A 107 13.70 -5.94 4.37
N GLY A 108 13.92 -6.24 3.09
CA GLY A 108 15.01 -7.09 2.63
C GLY A 108 14.74 -8.60 2.76
N PRO A 109 15.61 -9.44 2.17
CA PRO A 109 15.67 -10.86 2.48
C PRO A 109 16.14 -11.12 3.92
#